data_AF-A0A1X7TLN6-F1
#
_entry.id   AF-A0A1X7TLN6-F1
#
_cell.length_a   1.000
_cell.length_b   1.000
_cell.length_c   1.000
_cell.angle_alpha   90.00
_cell.angle_beta   90.00
_cell.angle_gamma   90.00
#
_symmetry.space_group_name_H-M   'P 1'
#
loop_
_entity.id
_entity.type
_entity.pdbx_description
1 polymer ?
#
loop_
_entity_poly.entity_id
_entity_poly.type
_entity_poly.pdbx_seq_one_letter_code
_entity_poly.pdbx_strand_id
1 'polypeptide(L)'
;IKKGSHKGQLVIVVKRKLPLETITAVSMSPLQDDFFVIHVANDFDPVLESVLKTEFLTLLSEKYKHLTQNQLKFQFNNNITVTLKKEEFDWRGGNTRTMQFHQAGGDNPVLKLSGKTLQVSIGPGLPSSTRPSHQRLPATKGGKRPGLAAPSYQQQSRGPQQNLSIAQRGRSPSSKSSFVKGRTPSLHSKGAKGKARRDSSNTDYSQAEFMKTPQGGG
;
A
#
# COMPACT_ATOMS: atom_id res chain seq x y z
N ILE A 1 -30.37 -28.39 6.51
CA ILE A 1 -31.25 -27.20 6.56
C ILE A 1 -31.58 -26.96 8.04
N LYS A 2 -31.12 -25.85 8.65
CA LYS A 2 -31.36 -25.59 10.09
C LYS A 2 -32.89 -25.43 10.33
N LYS A 3 -33.47 -26.32 11.15
CA LYS A 3 -34.85 -26.23 11.67
C LYS A 3 -34.81 -25.60 13.06
N GLY A 4 -35.58 -24.55 13.32
CA GLY A 4 -35.69 -23.89 14.64
C GLY A 4 -35.99 -22.38 14.57
N SER A 5 -36.33 -21.78 15.72
CA SER A 5 -36.71 -20.36 15.92
C SER A 5 -35.68 -19.32 15.44
N HIS A 6 -34.45 -19.74 15.18
CA HIS A 6 -33.36 -18.89 14.67
C HIS A 6 -33.16 -18.99 13.14
N LYS A 7 -34.07 -19.63 12.41
CA LYS A 7 -34.01 -19.72 10.94
C LYS A 7 -34.15 -18.31 10.35
N GLY A 8 -33.08 -17.80 9.74
CA GLY A 8 -33.03 -16.47 9.12
C GLY A 8 -32.31 -15.39 9.93
N GLN A 9 -31.94 -15.66 11.18
CA GLN A 9 -31.16 -14.70 11.98
C GLN A 9 -29.66 -14.82 11.68
N LEU A 10 -29.00 -13.70 11.36
CA LEU A 10 -27.56 -13.64 11.22
C LEU A 10 -26.93 -13.81 12.62
N VAL A 11 -26.38 -15.00 12.89
CA VAL A 11 -25.66 -15.27 14.14
C VAL A 11 -24.16 -15.16 13.87
N ILE A 12 -23.50 -14.22 14.55
CA ILE A 12 -22.05 -14.10 14.52
C ILE A 12 -21.46 -15.25 15.35
N VAL A 13 -20.56 -16.03 14.75
CA VAL A 13 -19.93 -17.18 15.41
C VAL A 13 -18.42 -16.96 15.44
N VAL A 14 -17.85 -16.93 16.64
CA VAL A 14 -16.39 -16.91 16.83
C VAL A 14 -15.83 -18.30 16.55
N LYS A 15 -15.06 -18.43 15.46
CA LYS A 15 -14.45 -19.70 15.03
C LYS A 15 -13.13 -20.01 15.73
N ARG A 16 -12.38 -18.97 16.09
CA ARG A 16 -11.09 -19.08 16.77
C ARG A 16 -10.89 -17.87 17.65
N LYS A 17 -10.39 -18.10 18.87
CA LYS A 17 -9.83 -17.05 19.73
C LYS A 17 -8.32 -17.10 19.59
N LEU A 18 -7.70 -15.96 19.31
CA LEU A 18 -6.26 -15.82 19.15
C LEU A 18 -5.75 -14.80 20.16
N PRO A 19 -5.15 -15.25 21.28
CA PRO A 19 -4.57 -14.35 22.28
C PRO A 19 -3.44 -13.52 21.66
N LEU A 20 -3.35 -12.24 22.02
CA LEU A 20 -2.32 -11.36 21.44
C LEU A 20 -0.90 -11.76 21.87
N GLU A 21 -0.74 -12.30 23.07
CA GLU A 21 0.53 -12.76 23.63
C GLU A 21 1.15 -13.94 22.87
N THR A 22 0.35 -14.71 22.11
CA THR A 22 0.86 -15.83 21.31
C THR A 22 1.39 -15.39 19.94
N ILE A 23 1.15 -14.14 19.53
CA ILE A 23 1.65 -13.60 18.28
C ILE A 23 3.16 -13.35 18.40
N THR A 24 3.93 -13.93 17.49
CA THR A 24 5.39 -13.82 17.44
C THR A 24 5.87 -12.79 16.42
N ALA A 25 5.19 -12.70 15.27
CA ALA A 25 5.47 -11.76 14.19
C ALA A 25 4.27 -11.64 13.25
N VAL A 26 4.29 -10.63 12.39
CA VAL A 26 3.41 -10.52 11.22
C VAL A 26 4.28 -10.41 9.97
N SER A 27 4.01 -11.23 8.97
CA SER A 27 4.70 -11.19 7.68
C SER A 27 3.81 -10.66 6.57
N MET A 28 4.39 -9.87 5.67
CA MET A 28 3.72 -9.34 4.48
C MET A 28 4.67 -9.30 3.30
N SER A 29 4.12 -9.24 2.10
CA SER A 29 4.90 -8.95 0.91
C SER A 29 5.16 -7.43 0.78
N PRO A 30 6.24 -7.02 0.08
CA PRO A 30 6.50 -5.63 -0.29
C PRO A 30 5.68 -5.14 -1.50
N LEU A 31 4.77 -5.96 -2.02
CA LEU A 31 3.92 -5.64 -3.18
C LEU A 31 2.59 -4.99 -2.75
N GLN A 32 1.79 -4.56 -3.72
CA GLN A 32 0.49 -3.91 -3.47
C GLN A 32 -0.65 -4.86 -3.10
N ASP A 33 -0.35 -6.08 -2.66
CA ASP A 33 -1.39 -7.01 -2.22
C ASP A 33 -1.96 -6.66 -0.85
N ASP A 34 -3.09 -7.28 -0.56
CA ASP A 34 -3.81 -7.15 0.70
C ASP A 34 -3.55 -8.32 1.65
N PHE A 35 -2.56 -9.17 1.36
CA PHE A 35 -2.26 -10.35 2.18
C PHE A 35 -1.32 -10.01 3.34
N PHE A 36 -1.57 -10.67 4.47
CA PHE A 36 -0.67 -10.73 5.61
C PHE A 36 -0.82 -12.04 6.36
N VAL A 37 0.24 -12.45 7.04
CA VAL A 37 0.31 -13.70 7.81
C VAL A 37 0.62 -13.37 9.26
N ILE A 38 -0.20 -13.87 10.19
CA ILE A 38 0.06 -13.74 11.62
C ILE A 38 0.79 -15.01 12.08
N HIS A 39 2.01 -14.88 12.59
CA HIS A 39 2.77 -16.03 13.11
C HIS A 39 2.44 -16.28 14.58
N VAL A 40 1.99 -17.49 14.89
CA VAL A 40 1.50 -17.85 16.22
C VAL A 40 2.41 -18.90 16.85
N ALA A 41 2.86 -18.65 18.08
CA ALA A 41 3.67 -19.62 18.82
C ALA A 41 2.86 -20.90 19.09
N ASN A 42 3.45 -22.06 18.76
CA ASN A 42 2.89 -23.39 19.00
C ASN A 42 1.51 -23.64 18.37
N ASP A 43 1.14 -22.91 17.31
CA ASP A 43 -0.15 -23.05 16.64
C ASP A 43 -0.01 -22.75 15.14
N PHE A 44 -1.11 -22.84 14.38
CA PHE A 44 -1.13 -22.51 12.96
C PHE A 44 -1.30 -21.01 12.71
N ASP A 45 -0.70 -20.58 11.60
CA ASP A 45 -0.63 -19.19 11.15
C ASP A 45 -1.88 -18.83 10.33
N PRO A 46 -2.68 -17.84 10.77
CA PRO A 46 -3.72 -17.26 9.93
C PRO A 46 -3.11 -16.51 8.75
N VAL A 47 -3.51 -16.88 7.55
CA VAL A 47 -3.32 -16.08 6.33
C VAL A 47 -4.60 -15.28 6.11
N LEU A 48 -4.48 -13.96 6.04
CA LEU A 48 -5.61 -13.03 5.96
C LEU A 48 -5.45 -12.09 4.78
N GLU A 49 -6.58 -11.65 4.24
CA GLU A 49 -6.69 -10.67 3.15
C GLU A 49 -7.57 -9.51 3.65
N SER A 50 -7.08 -8.28 3.53
CA SER A 50 -7.84 -7.09 3.92
C SER A 50 -7.36 -5.86 3.16
N VAL A 51 -8.29 -5.15 2.50
CA VAL A 51 -8.02 -3.84 1.89
C VAL A 51 -7.62 -2.77 2.92
N LEU A 52 -7.95 -2.97 4.20
CA LEU A 52 -7.56 -2.13 5.33
C LEU A 52 -6.37 -2.73 6.08
N LYS A 53 -5.42 -3.36 5.36
CA LYS A 53 -4.26 -4.06 5.93
C LYS A 53 -3.47 -3.15 6.85
N THR A 54 -3.21 -1.91 6.43
CA THR A 54 -2.41 -0.95 7.20
C THR A 54 -3.13 -0.55 8.49
N GLU A 55 -4.41 -0.20 8.42
CA GLU A 55 -5.23 0.19 9.57
C GLU A 55 -5.33 -0.94 10.60
N PHE A 56 -5.63 -2.15 10.12
CA PHE A 56 -5.70 -3.34 10.96
C PHE A 56 -4.38 -3.58 11.69
N LEU A 57 -3.25 -3.52 10.97
CA LEU A 57 -1.94 -3.80 11.54
C LEU A 57 -1.42 -2.70 12.47
N THR A 58 -1.76 -1.44 12.19
CA THR A 58 -1.49 -0.34 13.11
C THR A 58 -2.22 -0.56 14.44
N LEU A 59 -3.52 -0.85 14.40
CA LEU A 59 -4.31 -1.13 15.61
C LEU A 59 -3.82 -2.39 16.33
N LEU A 60 -3.49 -3.45 15.58
CA LEU A 60 -2.94 -4.67 16.16
C LEU A 60 -1.62 -4.40 16.89
N SER A 61 -0.72 -3.62 16.27
CA SER A 61 0.57 -3.24 16.87
C SER A 61 0.38 -2.45 18.17
N GLU A 62 -0.54 -1.48 18.18
CA GLU A 62 -0.86 -0.69 19.36
C GLU A 62 -1.41 -1.57 20.50
N LYS A 63 -2.37 -2.44 20.20
CA LYS A 63 -2.96 -3.34 21.21
C LYS A 63 -1.96 -4.39 21.70
N TYR A 64 -1.14 -4.93 20.82
CA TYR A 64 -0.06 -5.86 21.19
C TYR A 64 0.94 -5.20 22.14
N LYS A 65 1.39 -3.98 21.82
CA LYS A 65 2.32 -3.24 22.67
C LYS A 65 1.72 -2.92 24.03
N HIS A 66 0.47 -2.51 24.08
CA HIS A 66 -0.22 -2.24 25.34
C HIS A 66 -0.30 -3.48 26.23
N LEU A 67 -0.60 -4.65 25.66
CA LEU A 67 -0.80 -5.88 26.42
C LEU A 67 0.53 -6.55 26.83
N THR A 68 1.51 -6.59 25.91
CA THR A 68 2.75 -7.36 26.10
C THR A 68 3.94 -6.52 26.55
N GLN A 69 3.81 -5.17 26.52
CA GLN A 69 4.90 -4.21 26.70
C GLN A 69 6.05 -4.39 25.68
N ASN A 70 5.83 -5.15 24.61
CA ASN A 70 6.81 -5.42 23.54
C ASN A 70 6.32 -4.88 22.19
N GLN A 71 7.26 -4.61 21.29
CA GLN A 71 6.91 -4.20 19.93
C GLN A 71 6.59 -5.41 19.06
N LEU A 72 5.47 -5.33 18.33
CA LEU A 72 5.12 -6.36 17.36
C LEU A 72 6.15 -6.36 16.21
N LYS A 73 6.69 -7.55 15.89
CA LYS A 73 7.67 -7.70 14.82
C LYS A 73 6.97 -7.79 13.47
N PHE A 74 7.35 -6.91 12.54
CA PHE A 74 6.91 -6.96 11.14
C PHE A 74 8.04 -7.48 10.25
N GLN A 75 7.71 -8.40 9.35
CA GLN A 75 8.63 -9.00 8.40
C GLN A 75 8.12 -8.77 6.98
N PHE A 76 8.98 -8.24 6.11
CA PHE A 76 8.66 -8.01 4.71
C PHE A 76 9.46 -8.96 3.85
N ASN A 77 8.80 -9.89 3.18
CA ASN A 77 9.45 -10.90 2.36
C ASN A 77 8.55 -11.36 1.22
N ASN A 78 9.16 -11.61 0.05
CA ASN A 78 8.47 -12.24 -1.06
C ASN A 78 8.24 -13.74 -0.83
N ASN A 79 8.97 -14.37 0.10
CA ASN A 79 8.80 -15.77 0.43
C ASN A 79 8.40 -15.88 1.90
N ILE A 80 7.13 -16.18 2.17
CA ILE A 80 6.59 -16.32 3.53
C ILE A 80 6.28 -17.78 3.79
N THR A 81 6.88 -18.35 4.83
CA THR A 81 6.56 -19.71 5.29
C THR A 81 5.37 -19.65 6.24
N VAL A 82 4.37 -20.49 6.01
CA VAL A 82 3.12 -20.54 6.77
C VAL A 82 3.00 -21.90 7.44
N THR A 83 2.74 -21.90 8.74
CA THR A 83 2.40 -23.11 9.50
C THR A 83 0.90 -23.39 9.36
N LEU A 84 0.55 -24.50 8.75
CA LEU A 84 -0.82 -24.99 8.62
C LEU A 84 -1.30 -25.66 9.89
N LYS A 85 -2.63 -25.65 10.04
CA LYS A 85 -3.31 -26.44 11.07
C LYS A 85 -3.02 -27.90 10.84
N LYS A 86 -2.57 -28.58 11.88
CA LYS A 86 -2.39 -30.03 11.87
C LYS A 86 -3.79 -30.66 11.81
N GLU A 87 -4.21 -31.07 10.62
CA GLU A 87 -5.39 -31.90 10.46
C GLU A 87 -5.03 -33.35 10.81
N GLU A 88 -5.99 -34.09 11.36
CA GLU A 88 -5.81 -35.46 11.89
C GLU A 88 -5.33 -36.47 10.83
N PHE A 89 -5.44 -36.12 9.54
CA PHE A 89 -5.10 -36.99 8.41
C PHE A 89 -3.73 -36.72 7.76
N ASP A 90 -2.96 -35.72 8.20
CA ASP A 90 -1.68 -35.34 7.58
C ASP A 90 -0.47 -36.13 8.12
N TRP A 91 -0.48 -37.46 7.98
CA TRP A 91 0.64 -38.33 8.39
C TRP A 91 1.86 -38.30 7.44
N ARG A 92 1.74 -37.68 6.25
CA ARG A 92 2.77 -37.76 5.18
C ARG A 92 3.47 -36.45 4.80
N GLY A 93 3.18 -35.34 5.44
CA GLY A 93 3.75 -34.07 4.99
C GLY A 93 3.77 -33.03 6.08
N GLY A 94 4.94 -32.45 6.31
CA GLY A 94 5.14 -31.36 7.26
C GLY A 94 4.05 -30.29 7.16
N ASN A 95 3.77 -29.68 8.30
CA ASN A 95 2.72 -28.69 8.48
C ASN A 95 3.07 -27.32 7.87
N THR A 96 4.15 -27.17 7.10
CA THR A 96 4.53 -25.88 6.52
C THR A 96 4.23 -25.81 5.02
N ARG A 97 3.83 -24.62 4.57
CA ARG A 97 3.69 -24.25 3.15
C ARG A 97 4.42 -22.93 2.91
N THR A 98 4.66 -22.60 1.66
CA THR A 98 5.30 -21.32 1.29
C THR A 98 4.36 -20.50 0.43
N MET A 99 4.22 -19.21 0.74
CA MET A 99 3.64 -18.22 -0.16
C MET A 99 4.78 -17.48 -0.85
N GLN A 100 4.79 -17.50 -2.18
CA GLN A 100 5.79 -16.81 -3.01
C GLN A 100 5.13 -15.68 -3.79
N PHE A 101 5.60 -14.46 -3.56
CA PHE A 101 5.07 -13.25 -4.15
C PHE A 101 5.99 -12.80 -5.29
N HIS A 102 5.39 -12.56 -6.44
CA HIS A 102 6.08 -12.14 -7.65
C HIS A 102 5.40 -10.90 -8.23
N GLN A 103 6.23 -9.96 -8.70
CA GLN A 103 5.72 -8.82 -9.42
C GLN A 103 5.20 -9.24 -10.80
N ALA A 104 3.95 -8.92 -11.09
CA ALA A 104 3.30 -9.11 -12.38
C ALA A 104 2.49 -7.85 -12.75
N GLY A 105 1.85 -7.83 -13.92
CA GLY A 105 0.95 -6.73 -14.29
C GLY A 105 -0.44 -6.92 -13.67
N GLY A 106 -1.05 -5.83 -13.20
CA GLY A 106 -2.44 -5.78 -12.74
C GLY A 106 -2.60 -5.44 -11.26
N ASP A 107 -3.79 -4.93 -10.93
CA ASP A 107 -4.12 -4.48 -9.57
C ASP A 107 -4.64 -5.62 -8.69
N ASN A 108 -5.17 -6.69 -9.29
CA ASN A 108 -5.69 -7.85 -8.57
C ASN A 108 -4.66 -8.99 -8.54
N PRO A 109 -4.52 -9.70 -7.41
CA PRO A 109 -3.61 -10.84 -7.30
C PRO A 109 -4.08 -12.03 -8.15
N VAL A 110 -3.14 -12.70 -8.82
CA VAL A 110 -3.34 -13.98 -9.50
C VAL A 110 -2.68 -15.09 -8.67
N LEU A 111 -3.47 -16.08 -8.26
CA LEU A 111 -3.04 -17.18 -7.40
C LEU A 111 -2.79 -18.46 -8.22
N LYS A 112 -1.65 -19.12 -8.00
CA LYS A 112 -1.31 -20.41 -8.61
C LYS A 112 -0.71 -21.36 -7.59
N LEU A 113 -1.24 -22.58 -7.50
CA LEU A 113 -0.66 -23.62 -6.65
C LEU A 113 0.44 -24.36 -7.42
N SER A 114 1.59 -24.54 -6.76
CA SER A 114 2.73 -25.31 -7.25
C SER A 114 3.27 -26.18 -6.13
N GLY A 115 2.80 -27.43 -6.05
CA GLY A 115 3.16 -28.36 -4.98
C GLY A 115 2.79 -27.84 -3.58
N LYS A 116 3.80 -27.54 -2.75
CA LYS A 116 3.63 -26.98 -1.39
C LYS A 116 3.65 -25.46 -1.35
N THR A 117 3.70 -24.83 -2.52
CA THR A 117 3.86 -23.38 -2.67
C THR A 117 2.63 -22.75 -3.30
N LEU A 118 2.11 -21.70 -2.69
CA LEU A 118 1.14 -20.80 -3.30
C LEU A 118 1.89 -19.62 -3.91
N GLN A 119 1.88 -19.52 -5.24
CA GLN A 119 2.41 -18.37 -5.96
C GLN A 119 1.35 -17.29 -6.08
N VAL A 120 1.71 -16.07 -5.71
CA VAL A 120 0.89 -14.86 -5.77
C VAL A 120 1.56 -13.90 -6.72
N SER A 121 0.89 -13.52 -7.80
CA SER A 121 1.40 -12.58 -8.80
C SER A 121 0.57 -11.29 -8.78
N ILE A 122 1.20 -10.14 -8.53
CA ILE A 122 0.50 -8.84 -8.42
C ILE A 122 1.39 -7.67 -8.83
N GLY A 123 0.80 -6.52 -9.15
CA GLY A 123 1.50 -5.27 -9.42
C GLY A 123 2.52 -4.84 -8.35
N PRO A 124 3.48 -3.97 -8.71
CA PRO A 124 4.42 -3.42 -7.74
C PRO A 124 3.72 -2.60 -6.66
N GLY A 125 4.27 -2.63 -5.45
CA GLY A 125 3.94 -1.64 -4.43
C GLY A 125 4.47 -0.26 -4.79
N LEU A 126 4.01 0.76 -4.06
CA LEU A 126 4.64 2.07 -4.06
C LEU A 126 6.10 1.95 -3.57
N PRO A 127 7.04 2.78 -4.07
CA PRO A 127 8.40 2.81 -3.56
C PRO A 127 8.42 3.00 -2.04
N SER A 128 9.37 2.37 -1.34
CA SER A 128 9.50 2.49 0.13
C SER A 128 9.78 3.92 0.63
N SER A 129 10.22 4.81 -0.27
CA SER A 129 10.39 6.25 -0.01
C SER A 129 9.09 7.06 -0.05
N THR A 130 7.98 6.44 -0.47
CA THR A 130 6.69 7.10 -0.58
C THR A 130 6.20 7.51 0.80
N ARG A 131 6.01 8.82 1.01
CA ARG A 131 5.44 9.35 2.24
C ARG A 131 3.95 9.60 2.03
N PRO A 132 3.07 9.17 2.94
CA PRO A 132 1.66 9.56 2.88
C PRO A 132 1.58 11.08 2.94
N SER A 133 0.96 11.70 1.94
CA SER A 133 0.84 13.15 1.86
C SER A 133 -0.12 13.61 2.96
N HIS A 134 0.42 14.06 4.10
CA HIS A 134 -0.29 15.01 4.94
C HIS A 134 -0.40 16.31 4.15
N GLN A 135 -1.46 16.45 3.36
CA GLN A 135 -1.79 17.70 2.68
C GLN A 135 -2.08 18.73 3.77
N ARG A 136 -1.03 19.38 4.30
CA ARG A 136 -1.20 20.56 5.15
C ARG A 136 -1.84 21.60 4.24
N LEU A 137 -3.09 21.94 4.54
CA LEU A 137 -3.76 23.08 3.95
C LEU A 137 -2.78 24.26 3.99
N PRO A 138 -2.54 24.96 2.86
CA PRO A 138 -1.62 26.09 2.86
C PRO A 138 -2.12 27.08 3.90
N ALA A 139 -1.30 27.34 4.93
CA ALA A 139 -1.54 28.42 5.86
C ALA A 139 -1.71 29.68 5.02
N THR A 140 -2.92 30.22 5.00
CA THR A 140 -3.21 31.51 4.39
C THR A 140 -2.22 32.48 5.01
N LYS A 141 -1.30 33.01 4.21
CA LYS A 141 -0.33 34.01 4.65
C LYS A 141 -1.14 35.22 5.12
N GLY A 142 -1.31 35.31 6.44
CA GLY A 142 -1.91 36.43 7.13
C GLY A 142 -1.28 37.74 6.70
N GLY A 143 -2.14 38.73 6.48
CA GLY A 143 -1.80 40.02 5.90
C GLY A 143 -0.68 40.75 6.61
N LYS A 144 0.07 41.53 5.81
CA LYS A 144 1.07 42.48 6.24
C LYS A 144 0.47 43.43 7.31
N ARG A 145 0.94 43.34 8.55
CA ARG A 145 0.82 44.43 9.52
C ARG A 145 1.98 45.41 9.23
N PRO A 146 1.75 46.70 8.95
CA PRO A 146 2.84 47.67 8.84
C PRO A 146 3.49 47.83 10.21
N GLY A 147 4.76 47.45 10.32
CA GLY A 147 5.57 47.69 11.51
C GLY A 147 5.89 49.18 11.63
N LEU A 148 5.63 49.76 12.80
CA LEU A 148 6.10 51.08 13.17
C LEU A 148 7.63 51.12 13.10
N ALA A 149 8.17 52.14 12.43
CA ALA A 149 9.59 52.39 12.32
C ALA A 149 10.18 52.78 13.69
N ALA A 150 11.32 52.18 14.04
CA ALA A 150 12.18 52.65 15.13
C ALA A 150 13.57 53.00 14.56
N PRO A 151 14.30 53.99 15.12
CA PRO A 151 15.40 54.66 14.43
C PRO A 151 16.72 53.91 14.52
N SER A 152 17.53 54.12 13.49
CA SER A 152 18.92 53.68 13.32
C SER A 152 19.88 54.29 14.35
N TYR A 153 20.73 53.46 14.95
CA TYR A 153 22.01 53.88 15.51
C TYR A 153 23.16 53.32 14.65
N GLN A 154 23.98 54.24 14.16
CA GLN A 154 25.24 53.98 13.48
C GLN A 154 26.32 53.61 14.51
N GLN A 155 27.17 52.64 14.18
CA GLN A 155 28.55 52.67 14.69
C GLN A 155 29.52 52.11 13.65
N GLN A 156 30.37 53.01 13.16
CA GLN A 156 31.56 52.74 12.36
C GLN A 156 32.73 52.35 13.27
N SER A 157 33.59 51.45 12.80
CA SER A 157 35.04 51.46 13.05
C SER A 157 35.80 50.78 11.89
N ARG A 158 36.72 51.53 11.27
CA ARG A 158 37.74 51.17 10.24
C ARG A 158 38.87 50.35 10.90
N GLY A 159 39.75 49.55 10.27
CA GLY A 159 40.25 49.22 8.91
C GLY A 159 41.40 48.16 9.10
N PRO A 160 42.44 47.97 8.23
CA PRO A 160 42.67 48.34 6.83
C PRO A 160 43.12 47.16 5.91
N GLN A 161 43.26 47.46 4.61
CA GLN A 161 43.62 46.60 3.47
C GLN A 161 45.14 46.41 3.26
N GLN A 162 45.53 45.40 2.45
CA GLN A 162 46.49 45.39 1.31
C GLN A 162 46.83 43.90 0.96
N ASN A 163 47.05 43.40 -0.26
CA ASN A 163 47.46 44.00 -1.54
C ASN A 163 47.14 43.07 -2.76
N LEU A 164 47.18 43.66 -3.97
CA LEU A 164 46.89 43.08 -5.30
C LEU A 164 48.13 42.47 -6.02
N SER A 165 47.89 41.59 -7.00
CA SER A 165 48.52 41.54 -8.36
C SER A 165 47.94 40.35 -9.16
N ILE A 166 47.26 40.45 -10.33
CA ILE A 166 47.58 40.92 -11.71
C ILE A 166 48.23 39.86 -12.64
N ALA A 167 47.58 39.66 -13.80
CA ALA A 167 48.06 39.17 -15.13
C ALA A 167 48.40 37.66 -15.29
N GLN A 168 48.28 36.96 -16.44
CA GLN A 168 47.83 37.22 -17.82
C GLN A 168 47.77 35.87 -18.60
N ARG A 169 46.87 35.77 -19.59
CA ARG A 169 46.98 35.13 -20.94
C ARG A 169 47.38 33.65 -21.14
N GLY A 170 46.55 32.97 -21.96
CA GLY A 170 46.94 31.87 -22.88
C GLY A 170 45.72 31.06 -23.37
N ARG A 171 45.10 31.43 -24.51
CA ARG A 171 45.14 30.78 -25.86
C ARG A 171 44.57 29.33 -25.97
N SER A 172 43.55 29.22 -26.84
CA SER A 172 42.75 28.08 -27.35
C SER A 172 43.57 27.00 -28.12
N PRO A 173 43.02 25.89 -28.73
CA PRO A 173 41.61 25.66 -29.14
C PRO A 173 41.01 24.21 -29.19
N SER A 174 39.68 24.21 -29.44
CA SER A 174 38.86 23.33 -30.31
C SER A 174 38.57 21.85 -29.95
N SER A 175 37.26 21.54 -29.83
CA SER A 175 36.52 20.68 -30.78
C SER A 175 34.99 20.87 -30.58
N LYS A 176 34.32 21.56 -31.51
CA LYS A 176 33.29 21.02 -32.42
C LYS A 176 32.33 19.99 -31.78
N SER A 177 31.13 20.43 -31.40
CA SER A 177 29.94 19.58 -31.48
C SER A 177 28.83 20.32 -32.24
N SER A 178 28.49 19.78 -33.40
CA SER A 178 27.48 20.25 -34.32
C SER A 178 26.09 19.87 -33.82
N PHE A 179 25.20 20.86 -33.82
CA PHE A 179 23.75 20.68 -33.84
C PHE A 179 23.35 19.78 -35.01
N VAL A 180 22.59 18.72 -34.74
CA VAL A 180 21.73 18.08 -35.75
C VAL A 180 20.31 17.98 -35.18
N LYS A 181 19.42 18.61 -35.95
CA LYS A 181 17.99 18.73 -35.80
C LYS A 181 17.33 17.48 -36.40
N GLY A 182 16.43 16.86 -35.65
CA GLY A 182 15.29 16.13 -36.23
C GLY A 182 15.31 14.62 -36.08
N ARG A 183 14.29 14.11 -35.38
CA ARG A 183 13.20 13.24 -35.89
C ARG A 183 12.74 12.31 -34.75
N THR A 184 11.67 12.71 -34.09
CA THR A 184 10.81 11.85 -33.28
C THR A 184 10.07 10.87 -34.20
N PRO A 185 10.00 9.56 -33.90
CA PRO A 185 9.05 8.68 -34.57
C PRO A 185 7.65 8.88 -33.98
N SER A 186 6.69 9.25 -34.82
CA SER A 186 5.26 9.34 -34.52
C SER A 186 4.62 7.95 -34.49
N LEU A 187 3.80 7.69 -33.47
CA LEU A 187 2.96 6.49 -33.36
C LEU A 187 1.84 6.51 -34.42
N HIS A 188 1.65 5.38 -35.10
CA HIS A 188 0.59 5.19 -36.08
C HIS A 188 -0.78 4.97 -35.40
N SER A 189 -1.75 5.84 -35.72
CA SER A 189 -3.16 5.65 -35.39
C SER A 189 -3.93 5.04 -36.58
N LYS A 190 -4.24 3.75 -36.49
CA LYS A 190 -5.32 3.03 -37.20
C LYS A 190 -5.74 1.91 -36.24
N GLY A 191 -6.95 1.75 -35.72
CA GLY A 191 -8.28 2.01 -36.27
C GLY A 191 -8.88 0.66 -36.72
N ALA A 192 -9.92 0.19 -36.01
CA ALA A 192 -10.95 -0.81 -36.39
C ALA A 192 -11.09 -1.98 -35.37
N LYS A 193 -12.12 -1.97 -34.51
CA LYS A 193 -13.52 -2.38 -34.72
C LYS A 193 -13.75 -3.88 -34.57
N GLY A 194 -14.60 -4.23 -33.59
CA GLY A 194 -15.55 -5.33 -33.69
C GLY A 194 -15.27 -6.54 -32.81
N LYS A 195 -16.02 -6.64 -31.69
CA LYS A 195 -16.80 -7.82 -31.25
C LYS A 195 -17.32 -7.62 -29.82
N ALA A 196 -18.31 -6.75 -29.66
CA ALA A 196 -19.25 -6.84 -28.54
C ALA A 196 -20.48 -7.56 -29.09
N ARG A 197 -20.56 -8.88 -28.90
CA ARG A 197 -21.79 -9.63 -29.14
C ARG A 197 -22.55 -9.70 -27.82
N ARG A 198 -23.79 -9.22 -27.92
CA ARG A 198 -24.88 -9.29 -26.97
C ARG A 198 -25.01 -10.72 -26.42
N ASP A 199 -25.14 -10.83 -25.11
CA ASP A 199 -26.05 -11.80 -24.53
C ASP A 199 -26.95 -11.05 -23.55
N SER A 200 -28.23 -11.00 -23.89
CA SER A 200 -29.27 -10.26 -23.18
C SER A 200 -30.25 -11.30 -22.68
N SER A 201 -29.93 -11.91 -21.53
CA SER A 201 -30.91 -12.72 -20.80
C SER A 201 -31.82 -11.79 -20.01
N ASN A 202 -33.02 -11.66 -20.56
CA ASN A 202 -34.26 -11.20 -19.96
C ASN A 202 -34.29 -11.35 -18.42
N THR A 203 -34.12 -10.23 -17.69
CA THR A 203 -34.40 -10.18 -16.26
C THR A 203 -35.71 -9.41 -16.10
N ASP A 204 -36.78 -10.13 -15.81
CA ASP A 204 -38.12 -9.60 -15.55
C ASP A 204 -38.11 -8.82 -14.22
N TYR A 205 -38.37 -7.52 -14.29
CA TYR A 205 -38.38 -6.60 -13.14
C TYR A 205 -39.77 -6.49 -12.47
N SER A 206 -40.72 -7.35 -12.80
CA SER A 206 -42.10 -7.27 -12.28
C SER A 206 -42.25 -7.59 -10.77
N GLN A 207 -41.18 -7.97 -10.05
CA GLN A 207 -41.20 -8.22 -8.60
C GLN A 207 -40.25 -7.37 -7.76
N ALA A 208 -39.78 -6.22 -8.26
CA ALA A 208 -38.91 -5.31 -7.49
C ALA A 208 -39.69 -4.42 -6.49
N GLU A 209 -40.58 -5.00 -5.67
CA GLU A 209 -41.27 -4.30 -4.56
C GLU A 209 -40.30 -3.78 -3.49
N PHE A 210 -39.06 -4.23 -3.49
CA PHE A 210 -38.01 -3.82 -2.53
C PHE A 210 -37.40 -2.44 -2.81
N MET A 211 -37.67 -1.82 -3.96
CA MET A 211 -37.11 -0.52 -4.36
C MET A 211 -37.98 0.70 -3.98
N LYS A 212 -39.06 0.52 -3.23
CA LYS A 212 -39.85 1.65 -2.73
C LYS A 212 -39.31 2.12 -1.38
N THR A 213 -38.71 3.32 -1.37
CA THR A 213 -38.39 4.05 -0.14
C THR A 213 -39.68 4.42 0.60
N PRO A 214 -39.78 4.22 1.92
CA PRO A 214 -40.94 4.67 2.67
C PRO A 214 -41.06 6.20 2.62
N GLN A 215 -42.26 6.73 2.34
CA GLN A 215 -42.54 8.15 2.56
C GLN A 215 -42.50 8.44 4.07
N GLY A 216 -41.80 9.51 4.44
CA GLY A 216 -41.71 9.98 5.82
C GLY A 216 -43.08 10.34 6.39
N GLY A 217 -43.26 10.00 7.67
CA GLY A 217 -44.48 10.24 8.42
C GLY A 217 -44.75 11.71 8.68
N GLY A 218 -46.05 12.05 8.69
CA GLY A 218 -46.66 13.14 9.44
C GLY A 218 -47.57 12.56 10.50
#